data_AF-A0A7X6P6E9-F1
#
_entry.id   AF-A0A7X6P6E9-F1
#
_cell.length_a   1.000
_cell.length_b   1.000
_cell.length_c   1.000
_cell.angle_alpha   90.00
_cell.angle_beta   90.00
_cell.angle_gamma   90.00
#
_symmetry.space_group_name_H-M   'P 1'
#
loop_
_entity.id
_entity.type
_entity.pdbx_description
1 polymer ?
#
loop_
_entity_poly.entity_id
_entity_poly.type
_entity_poly.pdbx_seq_one_letter_code
_entity_poly.pdbx_strand_id
1 'polypeptide(L)'
;MKKLIVVKVGTSTLVRNSRGVERLDGDSFRRIARQVRSLRHLGYDIVLVSSGAVTAGMMKVGIKQRPVDDIASLQRFASLGWHEVLAKWSGALSMSVGGVLLTKHSLNLQGERAEFQRVARRLLLAGDIPIINENDVITHDEIAFGDNDTLAATVAARLRADYQAANLVILSDVHGVYRDKSDPSTVISVIDSIDEASVLAGGAGSTYGRGGMVTKFEAARIAVDAGVTLHVAHGRTERVIERALLGSAGTTFVIK
;
A
#
# COMPACT_ATOMS: atom_id res chain seq x y z
N MET A 1 -0.43 -23.74 -8.56
CA MET A 1 0.36 -22.67 -7.91
C MET A 1 -0.60 -21.76 -7.15
N LYS A 2 -0.21 -21.22 -5.99
CA LYS A 2 -1.08 -20.31 -5.22
C LYS A 2 -1.30 -18.99 -5.97
N LYS A 3 -2.25 -18.17 -5.49
CA LYS A 3 -2.46 -16.80 -5.93
C LYS A 3 -1.94 -15.83 -4.87
N LEU A 4 -1.28 -14.76 -5.30
CA LEU A 4 -0.74 -13.71 -4.43
C LEU A 4 -1.68 -12.50 -4.40
N ILE A 5 -1.87 -11.92 -3.22
CA ILE A 5 -2.50 -10.60 -3.06
C ILE A 5 -1.56 -9.72 -2.25
N VAL A 6 -1.07 -8.65 -2.85
CA VAL A 6 -0.39 -7.56 -2.13
C VAL A 6 -1.46 -6.52 -1.80
N VAL A 7 -1.59 -6.15 -0.53
CA VAL A 7 -2.54 -5.12 -0.09
C VAL A 7 -1.76 -3.94 0.46
N LYS A 8 -1.79 -2.82 -0.23
CA LYS A 8 -1.23 -1.56 0.26
C LYS A 8 -2.27 -0.81 1.05
N VAL A 9 -1.93 -0.40 2.27
CA VAL A 9 -2.81 0.36 3.14
C VAL A 9 -2.18 1.71 3.46
N GLY A 10 -2.76 2.78 2.90
CA GLY A 10 -2.28 4.14 3.09
C GLY A 10 -2.58 4.72 4.48
N THR A 11 -1.83 5.76 4.85
CA THR A 11 -2.00 6.48 6.13
C THR A 11 -3.43 7.00 6.31
N SER A 12 -4.06 7.52 5.26
CA SER A 12 -5.46 8.00 5.28
C SER A 12 -6.49 6.92 5.64
N THR A 13 -6.17 5.65 5.39
CA THR A 13 -7.00 4.51 5.78
C THR A 13 -6.71 4.08 7.23
N LEU A 14 -5.46 4.17 7.67
CA LEU A 14 -5.02 3.70 9.00
C LEU A 14 -5.11 4.76 10.09
N VAL A 15 -5.34 6.02 9.74
CA VAL A 15 -5.40 7.14 10.68
C VAL A 15 -6.79 7.77 10.64
N ARG A 16 -7.30 8.10 11.82
CA ARG A 16 -8.52 8.88 11.99
C ARG A 16 -8.20 10.13 12.79
N ASN A 17 -8.66 11.27 12.30
CA ASN A 17 -8.66 12.50 13.07
C ASN A 17 -9.96 12.57 13.88
N SER A 18 -9.85 12.71 15.20
CA SER A 18 -11.00 12.97 16.07
C SER A 18 -10.69 14.17 16.93
N ARG A 19 -11.49 15.24 16.77
CA ARG A 19 -11.36 16.51 17.52
C ARG A 19 -9.95 17.14 17.41
N GLY A 20 -9.33 17.08 16.23
CA GLY A 20 -8.00 17.64 16.00
C GLY A 20 -6.84 16.79 16.52
N VAL A 21 -7.11 15.56 16.99
CA VAL A 21 -6.09 14.60 17.40
C VAL A 21 -6.12 13.42 16.45
N GLU A 22 -5.04 13.23 15.71
CA GLU A 22 -4.85 12.04 14.88
C GLU A 22 -4.58 10.83 15.78
N ARG A 23 -5.19 9.69 15.44
CA ARG A 23 -4.89 8.38 16.06
C ARG A 23 -4.87 7.28 15.02
N LEU A 24 -4.05 6.25 15.25
CA LEU A 24 -4.19 4.98 14.53
C LEU A 24 -5.60 4.42 14.75
N ASP A 25 -6.30 4.17 13.66
CA ASP A 25 -7.69 3.73 13.63
C ASP A 25 -7.79 2.21 13.78
N GLY A 26 -7.87 1.73 15.02
CA GLY A 26 -7.97 0.30 15.32
C GLY A 26 -9.14 -0.41 14.61
N ASP A 27 -10.22 0.29 14.28
CA ASP A 27 -11.34 -0.29 13.53
C ASP A 27 -10.95 -0.62 12.09
N SER A 28 -10.16 0.26 11.46
CA SER A 28 -9.64 0.04 10.11
C SER A 28 -8.65 -1.13 10.06
N PHE A 29 -7.73 -1.24 11.02
CA PHE A 29 -6.86 -2.42 11.16
C PHE A 29 -7.68 -3.71 11.29
N ARG A 30 -8.67 -3.75 12.19
CA ARG A 30 -9.54 -4.93 12.37
C ARG A 30 -10.36 -5.26 11.13
N ARG A 31 -10.91 -4.27 10.43
CA ARG A 31 -11.70 -4.46 9.21
C ARG A 31 -10.87 -5.06 8.09
N ILE A 32 -9.64 -4.59 7.90
CA ILE A 32 -8.73 -5.12 6.89
C ILE A 32 -8.23 -6.51 7.30
N ALA A 33 -7.82 -6.69 8.56
CA ALA A 33 -7.37 -7.97 9.09
C ALA A 33 -8.41 -9.09 8.95
N ARG A 34 -9.71 -8.80 9.14
CA ARG A 34 -10.79 -9.77 8.89
C ARG A 34 -10.81 -10.28 7.45
N GLN A 35 -10.65 -9.39 6.47
CA GLN A 35 -10.60 -9.75 5.06
C GLN A 35 -9.32 -10.53 4.72
N VAL A 36 -8.17 -10.09 5.24
CA VAL A 36 -6.89 -10.80 5.10
C VAL A 36 -7.02 -12.24 5.62
N ARG A 37 -7.55 -12.44 6.82
CA ARG A 37 -7.78 -13.78 7.38
C ARG A 37 -8.72 -14.63 6.51
N SER A 38 -9.82 -14.05 6.03
CA SER A 38 -10.76 -14.77 5.16
C SER A 38 -10.10 -15.23 3.86
N LEU A 39 -9.34 -14.34 3.20
CA LEU A 39 -8.60 -14.67 1.99
C LEU A 39 -7.48 -15.69 2.26
N ARG A 40 -6.81 -15.65 3.42
CA ARG A 40 -5.87 -16.71 3.82
C ARG A 40 -6.54 -18.08 3.93
N HIS A 41 -7.74 -18.15 4.52
CA HIS A 41 -8.52 -19.39 4.60
C HIS A 41 -8.92 -19.93 3.23
N LEU A 42 -9.08 -19.04 2.23
CA LEU A 42 -9.32 -19.41 0.83
C LEU A 42 -8.04 -19.81 0.07
N GLY A 43 -6.88 -19.88 0.74
CA GLY A 43 -5.63 -20.38 0.17
C GLY A 43 -4.77 -19.34 -0.54
N TYR A 44 -5.11 -18.05 -0.45
CA TYR A 44 -4.28 -16.96 -0.98
C TYR A 44 -3.05 -16.74 -0.10
N ASP A 45 -1.91 -16.42 -0.72
CA ASP A 45 -0.79 -15.81 -0.01
C ASP A 45 -0.97 -14.29 -0.02
N ILE A 46 -0.73 -13.65 1.14
CA ILE A 46 -1.04 -12.23 1.32
C ILE A 46 0.17 -11.52 1.91
N VAL A 47 0.52 -10.40 1.29
CA VAL A 47 1.55 -9.47 1.76
C VAL A 47 0.88 -8.12 2.04
N LEU A 48 1.17 -7.52 3.19
CA LEU A 48 0.72 -6.18 3.52
C LEU A 48 1.85 -5.18 3.25
N VAL A 49 1.52 -4.05 2.61
CA VAL A 49 2.40 -2.88 2.52
C VAL A 49 1.74 -1.76 3.30
N SER A 50 2.29 -1.39 4.45
CA SER A 50 1.62 -0.52 5.42
C SER A 50 2.34 0.80 5.57
N SER A 51 1.61 1.90 5.38
CA SER A 51 2.07 3.23 5.81
C SER A 51 1.78 3.46 7.31
N GLY A 52 1.99 4.70 7.78
CA GLY A 52 1.56 5.15 9.10
C GLY A 52 2.64 5.19 10.18
N ALA A 53 3.88 4.74 9.90
CA ALA A 53 4.97 4.73 10.87
C ALA A 53 5.29 6.14 11.41
N VAL A 54 5.54 7.12 10.53
CA VAL A 54 5.82 8.50 10.92
C VAL A 54 4.66 9.09 11.76
N THR A 55 3.43 8.90 11.31
CA THR A 55 2.23 9.41 11.99
C THR A 55 2.05 8.77 13.37
N ALA A 56 2.32 7.47 13.51
CA ALA A 56 2.32 6.79 14.80
C ALA A 56 3.40 7.32 15.75
N GLY A 57 4.61 7.58 15.25
CA GLY A 57 5.70 8.15 16.03
C GLY A 57 5.42 9.57 16.50
N MET A 58 4.86 10.42 15.62
CA MET A 58 4.42 11.77 15.98
C MET A 58 3.40 11.76 17.12
N MET A 59 2.39 10.87 17.04
CA MET A 59 1.38 10.73 18.10
C MET A 59 2.01 10.33 19.43
N LYS A 60 2.98 9.41 19.40
CA LYS A 60 3.67 8.91 20.60
C LYS A 60 4.40 10.01 21.36
N VAL A 61 4.91 11.02 20.66
CA VAL A 61 5.61 12.17 21.26
C VAL A 61 4.79 13.46 21.30
N GLY A 62 3.49 13.40 20.99
CA GLY A 62 2.58 14.54 21.10
C GLY A 62 2.72 15.60 20.00
N ILE A 63 3.37 15.28 18.88
CA ILE A 63 3.51 16.18 17.74
C ILE A 63 2.24 16.15 16.88
N LYS A 64 1.60 17.30 16.71
CA LYS A 64 0.32 17.43 16.01
C LYS A 64 0.44 17.76 14.52
N GLN A 65 1.47 18.51 14.15
CA GLN A 65 1.71 18.94 12.77
C GLN A 65 2.95 18.22 12.24
N ARG A 66 2.83 17.65 11.03
CA ARG A 66 3.94 16.98 10.36
C ARG A 66 4.98 18.03 9.95
N PRO A 67 6.24 17.96 10.42
CA PRO A 67 7.28 18.89 10.00
C PRO A 67 7.86 18.42 8.66
N VAL A 68 7.30 18.91 7.56
CA VAL A 68 7.64 18.43 6.20
C VAL A 68 9.08 18.75 5.79
N ASP A 69 9.68 19.79 6.36
CA ASP A 69 11.04 20.26 6.02
C ASP A 69 12.13 19.71 6.96
N ASP A 70 11.76 19.00 8.03
CA ASP A 70 12.69 18.41 9.00
C ASP A 70 12.75 16.89 8.83
N ILE A 71 13.58 16.47 7.87
CA ILE A 71 13.79 15.06 7.51
C ILE A 71 14.26 14.24 8.72
N ALA A 72 15.15 14.77 9.56
CA ALA A 72 15.66 14.06 10.72
C ALA A 72 14.55 13.80 11.75
N SER A 73 13.65 14.76 11.96
CA SER A 73 12.46 14.54 12.79
C SER A 73 11.53 13.50 12.19
N LEU A 74 11.28 13.53 10.87
CA LEU A 74 10.46 12.52 10.21
C LEU A 74 11.06 11.10 10.35
N GLN A 75 12.39 10.97 10.18
CA GLN A 75 13.12 9.71 10.35
C GLN A 75 13.02 9.19 11.79
N ARG A 76 13.19 10.09 12.77
CA ARG A 76 12.98 9.79 14.19
C ARG A 76 11.56 9.28 14.44
N PHE A 77 10.54 9.94 13.89
CA PHE A 77 9.16 9.51 14.06
C PHE A 77 8.89 8.17 13.37
N ALA A 78 9.43 7.91 12.18
CA ALA A 78 9.33 6.61 11.54
C ALA A 78 9.91 5.49 12.41
N SER A 79 11.11 5.72 12.96
CA SER A 79 11.78 4.79 13.88
C SER A 79 10.93 4.50 15.12
N LEU A 80 10.37 5.54 15.74
CA LEU A 80 9.52 5.41 16.93
C LEU A 80 8.17 4.73 16.65
N GLY A 81 7.61 4.92 15.45
CA GLY A 81 6.25 4.50 15.15
C GLY A 81 6.11 3.20 14.38
N TRP A 82 7.16 2.69 13.71
CA TRP A 82 7.06 1.44 12.96
C TRP A 82 6.68 0.26 13.84
N HIS A 83 7.26 0.16 15.04
CA HIS A 83 6.91 -0.90 15.98
C HIS A 83 5.43 -0.84 16.41
N GLU A 84 4.85 0.37 16.50
CA GLU A 84 3.43 0.56 16.87
C GLU A 84 2.53 0.04 15.75
N VAL A 85 2.88 0.33 14.49
CA VAL A 85 2.15 -0.17 13.31
C VAL A 85 2.19 -1.70 13.26
N LEU A 86 3.37 -2.31 13.46
CA LEU A 86 3.52 -3.76 13.53
C LEU A 86 2.69 -4.38 14.67
N ALA A 87 2.72 -3.79 15.87
CA ALA A 87 1.94 -4.26 17.00
C ALA A 87 0.43 -4.19 16.74
N LYS A 88 -0.05 -3.11 16.10
CA LYS A 88 -1.46 -2.98 15.70
C LYS A 88 -1.88 -4.04 14.68
N TRP A 89 -1.03 -4.31 13.68
CA TRP A 89 -1.32 -5.37 12.72
C TRP A 89 -1.31 -6.76 13.35
N SER A 90 -0.29 -7.07 14.15
CA SER A 90 -0.18 -8.35 14.86
C SER A 90 -1.42 -8.59 15.73
N GLY A 91 -1.82 -7.61 16.54
CA GLY A 91 -3.02 -7.70 17.36
C GLY A 91 -4.32 -7.85 16.55
N ALA A 92 -4.47 -7.10 15.45
CA ALA A 92 -5.67 -7.15 14.61
C ALA A 92 -5.80 -8.44 13.80
N LEU A 93 -4.68 -8.97 13.30
CA LEU A 93 -4.64 -10.24 12.57
C LEU A 93 -4.79 -11.42 13.51
N SER A 94 -4.29 -11.33 14.75
CA SER A 94 -4.17 -12.49 15.64
C SER A 94 -3.41 -13.64 14.97
N MET A 95 -2.40 -13.28 14.16
CA MET A 95 -1.51 -14.17 13.43
C MET A 95 -0.08 -13.68 13.62
N SER A 96 0.88 -14.58 13.41
CA SER A 96 2.29 -14.20 13.34
C SER A 96 2.54 -13.31 12.12
N VAL A 97 3.33 -12.26 12.31
CA VAL A 97 3.65 -11.26 11.29
C VAL A 97 5.16 -11.08 11.20
N GLY A 98 5.67 -10.91 9.99
CA GLY A 98 7.09 -10.62 9.75
C GLY A 98 7.25 -9.19 9.26
N GLY A 99 7.86 -8.32 10.07
CA GLY A 99 8.18 -6.95 9.65
C GLY A 99 9.36 -6.94 8.68
N VAL A 100 9.20 -6.27 7.54
CA VAL A 100 10.26 -6.11 6.53
C VAL A 100 10.37 -4.62 6.17
N LEU A 101 11.56 -4.06 6.28
CA LEU A 101 11.84 -2.69 5.86
C LEU A 101 12.71 -2.73 4.60
N LEU A 102 12.30 -1.98 3.57
CA LEU A 102 12.99 -1.93 2.29
C LEU A 102 13.28 -0.49 1.92
N THR A 103 14.36 -0.26 1.19
CA THR A 103 14.48 0.97 0.41
C THR A 103 14.01 0.72 -1.03
N LYS A 104 13.56 1.74 -1.77
CA LYS A 104 13.35 1.59 -3.23
C LYS A 104 14.61 1.07 -3.95
N HIS A 105 15.80 1.45 -3.48
CA HIS A 105 17.08 0.96 -4.01
C HIS A 105 17.26 -0.55 -3.80
N SER A 106 16.87 -1.06 -2.63
CA SER A 106 17.03 -2.47 -2.26
C SER A 106 16.35 -3.45 -3.22
N LEU A 107 15.23 -3.06 -3.84
CA LEU A 107 14.53 -3.92 -4.80
C LEU A 107 15.15 -3.88 -6.21
N ASN A 108 15.99 -2.88 -6.49
CA ASN A 108 16.68 -2.75 -7.77
C ASN A 108 18.03 -3.47 -7.78
N LEU A 109 18.72 -3.53 -6.64
CA LEU A 109 19.93 -4.32 -6.46
C LEU A 109 19.62 -5.83 -6.48
N GLN A 110 20.31 -6.58 -7.34
CA GLN A 110 20.04 -8.01 -7.53
C GLN A 110 20.21 -8.83 -6.25
N GLY A 111 21.27 -8.57 -5.48
CA GLY A 111 21.54 -9.27 -4.22
C GLY A 111 20.45 -9.02 -3.18
N GLU A 112 20.20 -7.76 -2.85
CA GLU A 112 19.17 -7.38 -1.86
C GLU A 112 17.76 -7.81 -2.29
N ARG A 113 17.44 -7.73 -3.58
CA ARG A 113 16.18 -8.26 -4.12
C ARG A 113 16.04 -9.76 -3.88
N ALA A 114 17.08 -10.55 -4.14
CA ALA A 114 17.05 -12.00 -3.93
C ALA A 114 16.89 -12.34 -2.43
N GLU A 115 17.53 -11.58 -1.56
CA GLU A 115 17.39 -11.68 -0.10
C GLU A 115 15.96 -11.40 0.35
N PHE A 116 15.37 -10.29 -0.11
CA PHE A 116 13.98 -9.95 0.14
C PHE A 116 13.04 -11.07 -0.30
N GLN A 117 13.18 -11.54 -1.55
CA GLN A 117 12.33 -12.62 -2.08
C GLN A 117 12.45 -13.89 -1.24
N ARG A 118 13.68 -14.25 -0.81
CA ARG A 118 13.92 -15.43 0.03
C ARG A 118 13.21 -15.32 1.38
N VAL A 119 13.34 -14.18 2.06
CA VAL A 119 12.70 -13.94 3.37
C VAL A 119 11.18 -13.89 3.24
N ALA A 120 10.64 -13.15 2.25
CA ALA A 120 9.21 -13.04 2.01
C ALA A 120 8.56 -14.42 1.76
N ARG A 121 9.20 -15.26 0.94
CA ARG A 121 8.75 -16.65 0.73
C ARG A 121 8.78 -17.45 2.01
N ARG A 122 9.85 -17.35 2.82
CA ARG A 122 9.99 -18.13 4.05
C ARG A 122 8.87 -17.79 5.05
N LEU A 123 8.56 -16.51 5.21
CA LEU A 123 7.43 -16.03 6.02
C LEU A 123 6.11 -16.61 5.52
N LEU A 124 5.82 -16.49 4.22
CA LEU A 124 4.56 -16.98 3.63
C LEU A 124 4.41 -18.50 3.74
N LEU A 125 5.49 -19.25 3.56
CA LEU A 125 5.53 -20.72 3.72
C LEU A 125 5.32 -21.15 5.17
N ALA A 126 5.83 -20.38 6.14
CA ALA A 126 5.62 -20.62 7.57
C ALA A 126 4.20 -20.26 8.05
N GLY A 127 3.41 -19.59 7.19
CA GLY A 127 2.06 -19.16 7.51
C GLY A 127 1.97 -17.71 8.02
N ASP A 128 3.10 -17.04 8.20
CA ASP A 128 3.20 -15.66 8.65
C ASP A 128 2.69 -14.68 7.59
N ILE A 129 2.29 -13.48 8.02
CA ILE A 129 1.95 -12.37 7.12
C ILE A 129 3.13 -11.38 7.05
N PRO A 130 3.82 -11.25 5.91
CA PRO A 130 4.81 -10.19 5.72
C PRO A 130 4.14 -8.83 5.75
N ILE A 131 4.68 -7.91 6.56
CA ILE A 131 4.27 -6.51 6.62
C ILE A 131 5.46 -5.64 6.24
N ILE A 132 5.36 -5.07 5.05
CA ILE A 132 6.41 -4.31 4.41
C ILE A 132 6.15 -2.81 4.60
N ASN A 133 7.20 -2.04 4.86
CA ASN A 133 7.19 -0.58 4.74
C ASN A 133 8.51 -0.10 4.15
N GLU A 134 8.52 1.13 3.64
CA GLU A 134 9.75 1.83 3.31
C GLU A 134 10.61 1.99 4.58
N ASN A 135 11.93 1.84 4.45
CA ASN A 135 12.88 2.09 5.52
C ASN A 135 13.13 3.59 5.65
N ASP A 136 12.08 4.30 6.06
CA ASP A 136 12.05 5.75 6.21
C ASP A 136 13.24 6.28 7.03
N VAL A 137 13.76 5.51 7.99
CA VAL A 137 14.88 5.91 8.87
C VAL A 137 16.16 6.23 8.08
N ILE A 138 16.36 5.63 6.91
CA ILE A 138 17.56 5.80 6.08
C ILE A 138 17.26 6.32 4.67
N THR A 139 16.02 6.73 4.40
CA THR A 139 15.63 7.34 3.11
C THR A 139 15.41 8.85 3.27
N HIS A 140 15.83 9.63 2.26
CA HIS A 140 15.77 11.10 2.29
C HIS A 140 14.69 11.66 1.35
N ASP A 141 14.69 11.25 0.08
CA ASP A 141 13.87 11.90 -0.96
C ASP A 141 12.37 11.69 -0.82
N GLU A 142 11.99 10.63 -0.09
CA GLU A 142 10.64 10.06 -0.12
C GLU A 142 9.93 10.13 1.21
N ILE A 143 10.66 10.29 2.32
CA ILE A 143 10.04 10.33 3.66
C ILE A 143 9.10 11.53 3.83
N ALA A 144 9.33 12.64 3.12
CA ALA A 144 8.45 13.79 3.14
C ALA A 144 7.04 13.46 2.61
N PHE A 145 6.94 12.61 1.57
CA PHE A 145 5.70 12.36 0.81
C PHE A 145 5.16 10.92 0.93
N GLY A 146 6.01 9.94 1.24
CA GLY A 146 5.69 8.54 1.49
C GLY A 146 5.05 7.82 0.30
N ASP A 147 5.85 7.31 -0.63
CA ASP A 147 5.34 6.62 -1.81
C ASP A 147 5.35 5.08 -1.68
N ASN A 148 4.46 4.60 -0.81
CA ASN A 148 4.22 3.18 -0.66
C ASN A 148 3.42 2.57 -1.83
N ASP A 149 2.88 3.38 -2.76
CA ASP A 149 2.13 2.86 -3.92
C ASP A 149 3.12 2.16 -4.88
N THR A 150 4.22 2.82 -5.25
CA THR A 150 5.27 2.22 -6.10
C THR A 150 6.04 1.10 -5.39
N LEU A 151 6.25 1.22 -4.08
CA LEU A 151 6.85 0.13 -3.28
C LEU A 151 5.99 -1.12 -3.38
N ALA A 152 4.67 -1.01 -3.19
CA ALA A 152 3.77 -2.14 -3.27
C ALA A 152 3.71 -2.77 -4.67
N ALA A 153 3.73 -1.95 -5.72
CA ALA A 153 3.81 -2.43 -7.10
C ALA A 153 5.12 -3.18 -7.35
N THR A 154 6.25 -2.65 -6.89
CA THR A 154 7.55 -3.30 -7.04
C THR A 154 7.61 -4.61 -6.26
N VAL A 155 7.12 -4.64 -5.02
CA VAL A 155 6.97 -5.87 -4.22
C VAL A 155 6.15 -6.92 -4.97
N ALA A 156 4.98 -6.54 -5.49
CA ALA A 156 4.12 -7.46 -6.22
C ALA A 156 4.81 -8.00 -7.49
N ALA A 157 5.46 -7.11 -8.25
CA ALA A 157 6.23 -7.47 -9.44
C ALA A 157 7.37 -8.45 -9.12
N ARG A 158 8.12 -8.23 -8.03
CA ARG A 158 9.24 -9.12 -7.66
C ARG A 158 8.75 -10.48 -7.15
N LEU A 159 7.60 -10.56 -6.50
CA LEU A 159 7.06 -11.83 -5.99
C LEU A 159 6.25 -12.59 -7.05
N ARG A 160 5.73 -11.93 -8.08
CA ARG A 160 4.80 -12.47 -9.09
C ARG A 160 5.25 -13.80 -9.71
N ALA A 161 6.55 -13.97 -9.96
CA ALA A 161 7.11 -15.12 -10.68
C ALA A 161 6.80 -16.49 -10.02
N ASP A 162 6.45 -16.52 -8.73
CA ASP A 162 6.20 -17.77 -8.00
C ASP A 162 4.73 -18.19 -7.96
N TYR A 163 3.87 -17.34 -8.50
CA TYR A 163 2.43 -17.45 -8.34
C TYR A 163 1.75 -17.72 -9.68
N GLN A 164 0.54 -18.29 -9.64
CA GLN A 164 -0.26 -18.43 -10.85
C GLN A 164 -0.78 -17.08 -11.34
N ALA A 165 -1.21 -16.25 -10.38
CA ALA A 165 -1.70 -14.90 -10.57
C ALA A 165 -1.32 -14.05 -9.36
N ALA A 166 -1.11 -12.76 -9.57
CA ALA A 166 -0.94 -11.79 -8.50
C ALA A 166 -1.86 -10.59 -8.71
N ASN A 167 -2.37 -10.06 -7.61
CA ASN A 167 -3.13 -8.83 -7.58
C ASN A 167 -2.48 -7.86 -6.59
N LEU A 168 -2.49 -6.57 -6.91
CA LEU A 168 -2.17 -5.49 -5.99
C LEU A 168 -3.44 -4.69 -5.71
N VAL A 169 -3.84 -4.60 -4.45
CA VAL A 169 -4.97 -3.78 -4.01
C VAL A 169 -4.44 -2.58 -3.22
N ILE A 170 -4.54 -1.38 -3.80
CA ILE A 170 -4.21 -0.11 -3.16
C ILE A 170 -5.45 0.44 -2.47
N LEU A 171 -5.43 0.44 -1.14
CA LEU A 171 -6.44 1.06 -0.29
C LEU A 171 -6.04 2.51 0.02
N SER A 172 -6.78 3.46 -0.55
CA SER A 172 -6.57 4.91 -0.41
C SER A 172 -7.83 5.62 0.10
N ASP A 173 -7.76 6.94 0.19
CA ASP A 173 -8.84 7.90 0.38
C ASP A 173 -9.64 8.25 -0.88
N VAL A 174 -9.26 7.73 -2.06
CA VAL A 174 -10.01 7.90 -3.31
C VAL A 174 -10.85 6.66 -3.59
N HIS A 175 -12.02 6.82 -4.22
CA HIS A 175 -12.84 5.69 -4.62
C HIS A 175 -12.31 4.94 -5.84
N GLY A 176 -11.50 5.60 -6.67
CA GLY A 176 -10.90 5.06 -7.86
C GLY A 176 -10.29 6.19 -8.70
N VAL A 177 -10.10 5.94 -9.99
CA VAL A 177 -9.76 6.95 -10.99
C VAL A 177 -11.06 7.59 -11.48
N TYR A 178 -11.15 8.90 -11.36
CA TYR A 178 -12.30 9.67 -11.85
C TYR A 178 -12.03 10.18 -13.26
N ARG A 179 -13.03 10.11 -14.14
CA ARG A 179 -13.00 10.85 -15.41
C ARG A 179 -13.11 12.35 -15.17
N ASP A 180 -13.92 12.75 -14.21
CA ASP A 180 -14.03 14.13 -13.71
C ASP A 180 -13.91 14.12 -12.19
N LYS A 181 -12.84 14.72 -11.64
CA LYS A 181 -12.58 14.76 -10.20
C LYS A 181 -13.66 15.51 -9.41
N SER A 182 -14.46 16.35 -10.07
CA SER A 182 -15.57 17.08 -9.44
C SER A 182 -16.86 16.26 -9.34
N ASP A 183 -16.98 15.18 -10.11
CA ASP A 183 -18.16 14.31 -10.13
C ASP A 183 -17.84 12.90 -9.60
N PRO A 184 -18.26 12.58 -8.36
CA PRO A 184 -18.04 11.27 -7.76
C PRO A 184 -18.64 10.09 -8.52
N SER A 185 -19.60 10.33 -9.42
CA SER A 185 -20.24 9.28 -10.23
C SER A 185 -19.35 8.79 -11.38
N THR A 186 -18.28 9.51 -11.70
CA THR A 186 -17.43 9.26 -12.87
C THR A 186 -16.26 8.32 -12.63
N VAL A 187 -16.32 7.49 -11.58
CA VAL A 187 -15.30 6.48 -11.31
C VAL A 187 -15.23 5.49 -12.46
N ILE A 188 -14.05 5.35 -13.05
CA ILE A 188 -13.77 4.40 -14.12
C ILE A 188 -13.59 3.02 -13.48
N SER A 189 -14.40 2.04 -13.84
CA SER A 189 -14.33 0.70 -13.25
C SER A 189 -13.13 -0.11 -13.75
N VAL A 190 -12.80 0.02 -15.03
CA VAL A 190 -11.73 -0.74 -15.71
C VAL A 190 -10.91 0.18 -16.59
N ILE A 191 -9.58 0.05 -16.51
CA ILE A 191 -8.60 0.73 -17.34
C ILE A 191 -7.70 -0.32 -17.99
N ASP A 192 -7.68 -0.34 -19.32
CA ASP A 192 -6.81 -1.16 -20.17
C ASP A 192 -5.69 -0.34 -20.83
N SER A 193 -5.89 0.97 -20.97
CA SER A 193 -4.90 1.95 -21.46
C SER A 193 -4.53 2.93 -20.34
N ILE A 194 -3.39 2.68 -19.68
CA ILE A 194 -2.87 3.53 -18.59
C ILE A 194 -2.58 4.94 -19.09
N ASP A 195 -2.00 5.07 -20.29
CA ASP A 195 -1.60 6.35 -20.87
C ASP A 195 -2.82 7.24 -21.16
N GLU A 196 -3.87 6.68 -21.78
CA GLU A 196 -5.12 7.41 -22.02
C GLU A 196 -5.82 7.81 -20.73
N ALA A 197 -5.90 6.89 -19.76
CA ALA A 197 -6.53 7.18 -18.47
C ALA A 197 -5.77 8.25 -17.68
N SER A 198 -4.44 8.28 -17.77
CA SER A 198 -3.62 9.31 -17.13
C SER A 198 -3.90 10.70 -17.71
N VAL A 199 -4.03 10.81 -19.04
CA VAL A 199 -4.41 12.06 -19.71
C VAL A 199 -5.82 12.50 -19.28
N LEU A 200 -6.79 11.58 -19.29
CA LEU A 200 -8.18 11.85 -18.89
C LEU A 200 -8.31 12.30 -17.43
N ALA A 201 -7.50 11.76 -16.53
CA ALA A 201 -7.50 12.12 -15.11
C ALA A 201 -6.82 13.48 -14.81
N GLY A 202 -6.50 14.26 -15.85
CA GLY A 202 -5.84 15.57 -15.77
C GLY A 202 -4.33 15.49 -15.55
N GLY A 203 -3.68 14.41 -15.99
CA GLY A 203 -2.25 14.17 -15.83
C GLY A 203 -1.35 14.88 -16.84
N ALA A 204 -1.90 15.50 -17.89
CA ALA A 204 -1.11 16.29 -18.84
C ALA A 204 -0.71 17.64 -18.21
N GLY A 205 0.44 17.67 -17.51
CA GLY A 205 1.12 18.92 -17.15
C GLY A 205 1.37 19.22 -15.67
N SER A 206 1.04 18.32 -14.72
CA SER A 206 1.43 18.54 -13.31
C SER A 206 2.83 18.00 -13.03
N THR A 207 3.85 18.73 -13.44
CA THR A 207 5.29 18.41 -13.24
C THR A 207 5.73 18.44 -11.76
N TYR A 208 4.81 18.69 -10.81
CA TYR A 208 5.12 18.97 -9.40
C TYR A 208 4.17 18.30 -8.37
N GLY A 209 3.63 17.11 -8.66
CA GLY A 209 2.83 16.35 -7.70
C GLY A 209 3.53 15.07 -7.23
N ARG A 210 4.31 15.10 -6.13
CA ARG A 210 4.75 13.88 -5.43
C ARG A 210 3.59 13.37 -4.57
N GLY A 211 2.96 12.27 -4.97
CA GLY A 211 1.84 11.63 -4.26
C GLY A 211 0.49 11.70 -4.99
N GLY A 212 -0.54 11.10 -4.38
CA GLY A 212 -1.93 11.17 -4.88
C GLY A 212 -2.21 10.22 -6.04
N MET A 213 -2.70 10.75 -7.17
CA MET A 213 -3.09 9.94 -8.34
C MET A 213 -1.90 9.61 -9.25
N VAL A 214 -0.87 10.47 -9.29
CA VAL A 214 0.33 10.26 -10.11
C VAL A 214 1.05 8.96 -9.72
N THR A 215 1.30 8.77 -8.42
CA THR A 215 1.95 7.56 -7.89
C THR A 215 1.12 6.28 -8.11
N LYS A 216 -0.21 6.40 -8.21
CA LYS A 216 -1.10 5.27 -8.52
C LYS A 216 -1.01 4.84 -9.97
N PHE A 217 -0.89 5.78 -10.91
CA PHE A 217 -0.63 5.46 -12.30
C PHE A 217 0.77 4.88 -12.50
N GLU A 218 1.78 5.39 -11.81
CA GLU A 218 3.13 4.81 -11.82
C GLU A 218 3.14 3.39 -11.26
N ALA A 219 2.50 3.17 -10.11
CA ALA A 219 2.29 1.85 -9.53
C ALA A 219 1.51 0.91 -10.47
N ALA A 220 0.49 1.42 -11.16
CA ALA A 220 -0.27 0.66 -12.14
C ALA A 220 0.60 0.20 -13.29
N ARG A 221 1.48 1.08 -13.81
CA ARG A 221 2.43 0.72 -14.87
C ARG A 221 3.39 -0.37 -14.42
N ILE A 222 4.04 -0.20 -13.27
CA ILE A 222 4.95 -1.21 -12.69
C ILE A 222 4.25 -2.56 -12.51
N ALA A 223 3.01 -2.56 -12.00
CA ALA A 223 2.27 -3.78 -11.73
C ALA A 223 1.81 -4.47 -13.03
N VAL A 224 1.16 -3.73 -13.93
CA VAL A 224 0.60 -4.26 -15.17
C VAL A 224 1.71 -4.78 -16.09
N ASP A 225 2.82 -4.05 -16.25
CA ASP A 225 3.98 -4.48 -17.05
C ASP A 225 4.61 -5.78 -16.50
N ALA A 226 4.47 -6.03 -15.20
CA ALA A 226 4.93 -7.25 -14.55
C ALA A 226 3.89 -8.40 -14.53
N GLY A 227 2.73 -8.22 -15.18
CA GLY A 227 1.65 -9.22 -15.17
C GLY A 227 0.94 -9.32 -13.82
N VAL A 228 0.80 -8.20 -13.10
CA VAL A 228 0.04 -8.05 -11.86
C VAL A 228 -1.16 -7.13 -12.12
N THR A 229 -2.37 -7.62 -11.85
CA THR A 229 -3.58 -6.79 -11.92
C THR A 229 -3.58 -5.81 -10.74
N LEU A 230 -3.81 -4.52 -10.99
CA LEU A 230 -3.85 -3.50 -9.94
C LEU A 230 -5.28 -3.01 -9.71
N HIS A 231 -5.67 -2.87 -8.46
CA HIS A 231 -6.94 -2.29 -8.05
C HIS A 231 -6.71 -1.08 -7.15
N VAL A 232 -7.41 0.02 -7.41
CA VAL A 232 -7.46 1.20 -6.53
C VAL A 232 -8.88 1.32 -5.98
N ALA A 233 -9.01 1.35 -4.66
CA ALA A 233 -10.31 1.48 -4.02
C ALA A 233 -10.24 2.24 -2.68
N HIS A 234 -11.37 2.78 -2.25
CA HIS A 234 -11.47 3.51 -0.99
C HIS A 234 -11.35 2.55 0.21
N GLY A 235 -10.32 2.72 1.04
CA GLY A 235 -9.95 1.78 2.10
C GLY A 235 -10.96 1.62 3.24
N ARG A 236 -11.95 2.53 3.33
CA ARG A 236 -13.07 2.40 4.29
C ARG A 236 -14.32 1.74 3.72
N THR A 237 -14.31 1.37 2.44
CA THR A 237 -15.41 0.60 1.84
C THR A 237 -15.51 -0.77 2.52
N GLU A 238 -16.73 -1.22 2.78
CA GLU A 238 -16.98 -2.54 3.36
C GLU A 238 -16.54 -3.64 2.39
N ARG A 239 -15.86 -4.68 2.90
CA ARG A 239 -15.33 -5.80 2.10
C ARG A 239 -14.51 -5.35 0.89
N VAL A 240 -13.82 -4.20 1.01
CA VAL A 240 -13.15 -3.55 -0.13
C VAL A 240 -12.16 -4.43 -0.87
N ILE A 241 -11.37 -5.27 -0.19
CA ILE A 241 -10.36 -6.11 -0.85
C ILE A 241 -11.05 -7.12 -1.76
N GLU A 242 -12.04 -7.82 -1.22
CA GLU A 242 -12.84 -8.79 -1.99
C GLU A 242 -13.59 -8.11 -3.13
N ARG A 243 -14.25 -6.98 -2.85
CA ARG A 243 -15.02 -6.25 -3.87
C ARG A 243 -14.13 -5.71 -4.99
N ALA A 244 -12.94 -5.23 -4.67
CA ALA A 244 -11.94 -4.78 -5.65
C ALA A 244 -11.48 -5.94 -6.54
N LEU A 245 -11.16 -7.10 -5.95
CA LEU A 245 -10.78 -8.31 -6.71
C LEU A 245 -11.90 -8.81 -7.64
N LEU A 246 -13.16 -8.57 -7.28
CA LEU A 246 -14.34 -8.87 -8.10
C LEU A 246 -14.69 -7.76 -9.10
N GLY A 247 -13.96 -6.64 -9.13
CA GLY A 247 -14.27 -5.48 -10.00
C GLY A 247 -15.53 -4.70 -9.60
N SER A 248 -16.05 -4.89 -8.38
CA SER A 248 -17.29 -4.27 -7.86
C SER A 248 -17.04 -3.09 -6.91
N ALA A 249 -15.77 -2.67 -6.76
CA ALA A 249 -15.38 -1.47 -6.03
C ALA A 249 -14.12 -0.85 -6.65
N GLY A 250 -14.22 0.44 -6.96
CA GLY A 250 -13.13 1.25 -7.46
C GLY A 250 -12.71 0.95 -8.89
N THR A 251 -11.43 1.08 -9.16
CA THR A 251 -10.85 0.99 -10.51
C THR A 251 -9.89 -0.17 -10.60
N THR A 252 -10.00 -0.97 -11.66
CA THR A 252 -9.10 -2.08 -11.98
C THR A 252 -8.28 -1.76 -13.21
N PHE A 253 -6.96 -1.79 -13.09
CA PHE A 253 -6.01 -1.74 -14.19
C PHE A 253 -5.70 -3.17 -14.62
N VAL A 254 -6.09 -3.51 -15.85
CA VAL A 254 -5.97 -4.88 -16.36
C VAL A 254 -4.63 -5.11 -17.07
N ILE A 255 -4.18 -6.36 -17.03
CA ILE A 255 -3.01 -6.82 -17.79
C ILE A 255 -3.42 -6.91 -19.27
N LYS A 256 -2.56 -6.45 -20.17
CA LYS A 256 -2.74 -6.62 -21.62
C LYS A 256 -2.38 -8.04 -22.07
#